data_AF-A0A131YLA0-F1
#
_entry.id   AF-A0A131YLA0-F1
#
_cell.length_a   1.000
_cell.length_b   1.000
_cell.length_c   1.000
_cell.angle_alpha   90.00
_cell.angle_beta   90.00
_cell.angle_gamma   90.00
#
_symmetry.space_group_name_H-M   'P 1'
#
loop_
_entity.id
_entity.type
_entity.pdbx_description
1 polymer ?
#
loop_
_entity_poly.entity_id
_entity_poly.type
_entity_poly.pdbx_seq_one_letter_code
_entity_poly.pdbx_strand_id
1 'polypeptide(L)'
;MGRPRIVRTPEEQREYEARRREQSRIAQQRRRACAEVRAQEAERMRQARQDPRIRSREAERKRLARQDPALRAHEAERKRQARQDPEVRALEAELKRQARQDPVLRAQEAERKRQARQNPAIRALEAELKRRARQDPTFRALEAARKRQRRQDAAVREGESAYQRRKRYEQKLAKEQNDPYDSTDDEFDKQFPNEKHGFTCDACDRWVEEDLTVAANVKSEPMEENVSTPQSAFPHTGVQNFRVCDSCKSSLDSTVRSILKSSV
;
A
#
# COMPACT_ATOMS: atom_id res chain seq x y z
N MET A 1 88.31 -49.42 23.82
CA MET A 1 87.72 -49.85 22.54
C MET A 1 86.75 -48.78 22.05
N GLY A 2 87.20 -47.89 21.16
CA GLY A 2 86.35 -46.84 20.57
C GLY A 2 85.41 -47.44 19.52
N ARG A 3 84.11 -47.13 19.59
CA ARG A 3 83.14 -47.58 18.58
C ARG A 3 83.50 -46.99 17.21
N PRO A 4 83.53 -47.79 16.12
CA PRO A 4 83.89 -47.30 14.80
C PRO A 4 82.88 -46.25 14.32
N ARG A 5 83.39 -45.14 13.77
CA ARG A 5 82.58 -44.09 13.15
C ARG A 5 82.04 -44.63 11.81
N ILE A 6 80.75 -44.96 11.78
CA ILE A 6 80.06 -45.32 10.55
C ILE A 6 79.88 -44.03 9.74
N VAL A 7 80.72 -43.83 8.72
CA VAL A 7 80.56 -42.76 7.73
C VAL A 7 79.51 -43.22 6.73
N ARG A 8 78.30 -42.64 6.80
CA ARG A 8 77.22 -42.94 5.85
C ARG A 8 77.51 -42.30 4.50
N THR A 9 77.30 -43.05 3.43
CA THR A 9 77.41 -42.52 2.07
C THR A 9 76.33 -41.45 1.82
N PRO A 10 76.52 -40.53 0.87
CA PRO A 10 75.51 -39.51 0.54
C PRO A 10 74.14 -40.09 0.15
N GLU A 11 74.12 -41.29 -0.45
CA GLU A 11 72.88 -41.99 -0.80
C GLU A 11 72.17 -42.55 0.43
N GLU A 12 72.91 -43.18 1.35
CA GLU A 12 72.37 -43.65 2.63
C GLU A 12 71.82 -42.51 3.50
N GLN A 13 72.41 -41.31 3.40
CA GLN A 13 71.90 -40.11 4.09
C GLN A 13 70.55 -39.66 3.51
N ARG A 14 70.40 -39.63 2.18
CA ARG A 14 69.14 -39.29 1.51
C ARG A 14 68.04 -40.28 1.85
N GLU A 15 68.34 -41.57 1.84
CA GLU A 15 67.38 -42.59 2.24
C GLU A 15 66.98 -42.49 3.71
N TYR A 16 67.95 -42.22 4.59
CA TYR A 16 67.68 -42.02 6.01
C TYR A 16 66.76 -40.81 6.25
N GLU A 17 67.00 -39.70 5.56
CA GLU A 17 66.11 -38.53 5.62
C GLU A 17 64.72 -38.83 5.05
N ALA A 18 64.64 -39.54 3.92
CA ALA A 18 63.37 -39.93 3.33
C ALA A 18 62.55 -40.81 4.30
N ARG A 19 63.18 -41.82 4.90
CA ARG A 19 62.56 -42.66 5.94
C ARG A 19 62.12 -41.84 7.15
N ARG A 20 62.93 -40.88 7.61
CA ARG A 20 62.59 -39.99 8.73
C ARG A 20 61.40 -39.08 8.41
N ARG A 21 61.35 -38.51 7.20
CA ARG A 21 60.24 -37.67 6.74
C ARG A 21 58.96 -38.49 6.64
N GLU A 22 59.04 -39.71 6.12
CA GLU A 22 57.89 -40.61 5.99
C GLU A 22 57.36 -41.06 7.36
N GLN A 23 58.26 -41.45 8.27
CA GLN A 23 57.88 -41.73 9.66
C GLN A 23 57.24 -40.53 10.34
N SER A 24 57.73 -39.31 10.07
CA SER A 24 57.13 -38.08 10.60
C SER A 24 55.75 -37.81 10.03
N ARG A 25 55.51 -38.08 8.74
CA ARG A 25 54.19 -37.97 8.09
C ARG A 25 53.21 -38.98 8.69
N ILE A 26 53.61 -40.24 8.82
CA ILE A 26 52.79 -41.29 9.42
C ILE A 26 52.45 -40.94 10.87
N ALA A 27 53.42 -40.45 11.64
CA ALA A 27 53.19 -39.97 13.01
C ALA A 27 52.23 -38.78 13.05
N GLN A 28 52.35 -37.83 12.12
CA GLN A 28 51.43 -36.69 12.04
C GLN A 28 50.01 -37.10 11.63
N GLN A 29 49.87 -38.05 10.69
CA GLN A 29 48.58 -38.62 10.31
C GLN A 29 47.93 -39.34 11.49
N ARG A 30 48.69 -40.16 12.24
CA ARG A 30 48.21 -40.82 13.46
C ARG A 30 47.78 -39.82 14.53
N ARG A 31 48.54 -38.75 14.76
CA ARG A 31 48.15 -37.66 15.68
C ARG A 31 46.87 -36.97 15.25
N ARG A 32 46.71 -36.69 13.95
CA ARG A 32 45.48 -36.07 13.40
C ARG A 32 44.28 -37.02 13.46
N ALA A 33 44.49 -38.32 13.31
CA ALA A 33 43.43 -39.32 13.43
C ALA A 33 42.93 -39.46 14.88
N CYS A 34 43.84 -39.34 15.85
CA CYS A 34 43.51 -39.42 17.27
C CYS A 34 42.53 -38.30 17.67
N ALA A 35 41.33 -38.70 18.13
CA ALA A 35 40.27 -37.77 18.51
C ALA A 35 40.64 -36.93 19.75
N GLU A 36 41.31 -37.55 20.73
CA GLU A 36 41.72 -36.88 21.98
C GLU A 36 42.74 -35.76 21.71
N VAL A 37 43.75 -36.03 20.87
CA VAL A 37 44.74 -35.02 20.47
C VAL A 37 44.06 -33.85 19.76
N ARG A 38 43.11 -34.13 18.85
CA ARG A 38 42.30 -33.07 18.21
C ARG A 38 41.48 -32.28 19.21
N ALA A 39 40.88 -32.93 20.19
CA ALA A 39 40.08 -32.27 21.23
C ALA A 39 40.94 -31.33 22.08
N GLN A 40 42.11 -31.80 22.52
CA GLN A 40 43.09 -31.00 23.28
C GLN A 40 43.64 -29.83 22.45
N GLU A 41 43.97 -30.04 21.18
CA GLU A 41 44.39 -28.95 20.28
C GLU A 41 43.27 -27.92 20.10
N ALA A 42 42.03 -28.36 19.89
CA ALA A 42 40.88 -27.47 19.77
C ALA A 42 40.65 -26.66 21.06
N GLU A 43 40.83 -27.27 22.23
CA GLU A 43 40.73 -26.58 23.52
C GLU A 43 41.86 -25.55 23.70
N ARG A 44 43.10 -25.92 23.40
CA ARG A 44 44.23 -24.97 23.41
C ARG A 44 43.99 -23.79 22.46
N MET A 45 43.42 -24.05 21.29
CA MET A 45 43.05 -23.00 20.34
C MET A 45 41.91 -22.13 20.88
N ARG A 46 40.92 -22.69 21.59
CA ARG A 46 39.87 -21.92 22.27
C ARG A 46 40.46 -21.03 23.37
N GLN A 47 41.33 -21.57 24.21
CA GLN A 47 42.01 -20.82 25.27
C GLN A 47 42.89 -19.71 24.69
N ALA A 48 43.67 -20.01 23.65
CA ALA A 48 44.50 -19.01 22.96
C ALA A 48 43.66 -17.88 22.34
N ARG A 49 42.45 -18.18 21.82
CA ARG A 49 41.52 -17.16 21.31
C ARG A 49 40.90 -16.31 22.43
N GLN A 50 40.85 -16.81 23.65
CA GLN A 50 40.35 -16.07 24.81
C GLN A 50 41.45 -15.21 25.46
N ASP A 51 42.73 -15.59 25.30
CA ASP A 51 43.87 -14.83 25.83
C ASP A 51 43.88 -13.38 25.30
N PRO A 52 43.74 -12.38 26.19
CA PRO A 52 43.75 -10.96 25.80
C PRO A 52 45.01 -10.52 25.05
N ARG A 53 46.18 -11.09 25.37
CA ARG A 53 47.46 -10.74 24.71
C ARG A 53 47.47 -11.21 23.26
N ILE A 54 47.00 -12.42 23.00
CA ILE A 54 46.89 -12.98 21.64
C ILE A 54 45.88 -12.17 20.83
N ARG A 55 44.69 -11.90 21.40
CA ARG A 55 43.67 -11.06 20.75
C ARG A 55 44.18 -9.66 20.41
N SER A 56 44.93 -9.04 21.32
CA SER A 56 45.52 -7.71 21.10
C SER A 56 46.51 -7.73 19.92
N ARG A 57 47.44 -8.69 19.91
CA ARG A 57 48.40 -8.86 18.81
C ARG A 57 47.70 -9.15 17.47
N GLU A 58 46.68 -9.99 17.46
CA GLU A 58 45.89 -10.24 16.24
C GLU A 58 45.15 -8.98 15.77
N ALA A 59 44.56 -8.21 16.69
CA ALA A 59 43.88 -6.96 16.36
C ALA A 59 44.86 -5.93 15.79
N GLU A 60 46.05 -5.82 16.36
CA GLU A 60 47.13 -4.98 15.86
C GLU A 60 47.60 -5.42 14.47
N ARG A 61 47.86 -6.71 14.25
CA ARG A 61 48.18 -7.24 12.91
C ARG A 61 47.08 -6.92 11.90
N LYS A 62 45.80 -7.07 12.28
CA LYS A 62 44.66 -6.70 11.42
C LYS A 62 44.61 -5.19 11.15
N ARG A 63 44.95 -4.34 12.14
CA ARG A 63 45.04 -2.89 11.95
C ARG A 63 46.15 -2.52 10.97
N LEU A 64 47.34 -3.08 11.14
CA LEU A 64 48.48 -2.87 10.23
C LEU A 64 48.14 -3.35 8.81
N ALA A 65 47.56 -4.54 8.67
CA ALA A 65 47.13 -5.05 7.37
C ALA A 65 46.09 -4.16 6.68
N ARG A 66 45.20 -3.51 7.44
CA ARG A 66 44.24 -2.53 6.90
C ARG A 66 44.89 -1.21 6.48
N GLN A 67 46.04 -0.87 7.05
CA GLN A 67 46.76 0.35 6.69
C GLN A 67 47.63 0.15 5.44
N ASP A 68 48.10 -1.08 5.21
CA ASP A 68 48.88 -1.45 4.04
C ASP A 68 48.12 -1.14 2.72
N PRO A 69 48.61 -0.20 1.90
CA PRO A 69 48.00 0.16 0.63
C PRO A 69 47.93 -1.00 -0.37
N ALA A 70 48.94 -1.88 -0.40
CA ALA A 70 49.00 -2.99 -1.34
C ALA A 70 47.93 -4.05 -1.02
N LEU A 71 47.76 -4.39 0.26
CA LEU A 71 46.70 -5.29 0.71
C LEU A 71 45.31 -4.71 0.44
N ARG A 72 45.11 -3.41 0.70
CA ARG A 72 43.82 -2.74 0.38
C ARG A 72 43.52 -2.75 -1.11
N ALA A 73 44.51 -2.49 -1.95
CA ALA A 73 44.35 -2.50 -3.40
C ALA A 73 43.97 -3.91 -3.90
N HIS A 74 44.66 -4.94 -3.40
CA HIS A 74 44.36 -6.33 -3.71
C HIS A 74 42.96 -6.75 -3.22
N GLU A 75 42.56 -6.41 -1.99
CA GLU A 75 41.20 -6.67 -1.49
C GLU A 75 40.14 -5.95 -2.31
N ALA A 76 40.38 -4.70 -2.70
CA ALA A 76 39.46 -3.93 -3.53
C ALA A 76 39.31 -4.56 -4.92
N GLU A 77 40.41 -5.04 -5.52
CA GLU A 77 40.38 -5.75 -6.79
C GLU A 77 39.62 -7.07 -6.70
N ARG A 78 39.88 -7.87 -5.66
CA ARG A 78 39.11 -9.10 -5.40
C ARG A 78 37.61 -8.83 -5.24
N LYS A 79 37.24 -7.74 -4.56
CA LYS A 79 35.84 -7.32 -4.45
C LYS A 79 35.26 -6.86 -5.78
N ARG A 80 36.03 -6.18 -6.63
CA ARG A 80 35.60 -5.79 -7.98
C ARG A 80 35.35 -7.02 -8.84
N GLN A 81 36.28 -7.97 -8.86
CA GLN A 81 36.15 -9.23 -9.60
C GLN A 81 34.93 -10.03 -9.11
N ALA A 82 34.76 -10.19 -7.80
CA ALA A 82 33.59 -10.86 -7.24
C ALA A 82 32.27 -10.18 -7.63
N ARG A 83 32.25 -8.85 -7.78
CA ARG A 83 31.05 -8.12 -8.25
C ARG A 83 30.81 -8.23 -9.75
N GLN A 84 31.81 -8.61 -10.53
CA GLN A 84 31.66 -8.86 -11.97
C GLN A 84 31.15 -10.29 -12.25
N ASP A 85 31.39 -11.21 -11.31
CA ASP A 85 30.87 -12.57 -11.37
C ASP A 85 29.33 -12.59 -11.40
N PRO A 86 28.71 -13.15 -12.45
CA PRO A 86 27.26 -13.19 -12.59
C PRO A 86 26.57 -14.02 -11.49
N GLU A 87 27.19 -15.08 -10.98
CA GLU A 87 26.61 -15.93 -9.93
C GLU A 87 26.54 -15.17 -8.61
N VAL A 88 27.62 -14.47 -8.25
CA VAL A 88 27.67 -13.61 -7.06
C VAL A 88 26.63 -12.50 -7.15
N ARG A 89 26.49 -11.87 -8.32
CA ARG A 89 25.46 -10.83 -8.55
C ARG A 89 24.05 -11.37 -8.41
N ALA A 90 23.78 -12.56 -8.94
CA ALA A 90 22.47 -13.21 -8.86
C ALA A 90 22.13 -13.53 -7.39
N LEU A 91 23.08 -14.08 -6.64
CA LEU A 91 22.91 -14.39 -5.22
C LEU A 91 22.72 -13.12 -4.38
N GLU A 92 23.50 -12.06 -4.61
CA GLU A 92 23.29 -10.77 -3.95
C GLU A 92 21.91 -10.17 -4.26
N ALA A 93 21.44 -10.29 -5.51
CA ALA A 93 20.13 -9.79 -5.91
C ALA A 93 19.00 -10.58 -5.23
N GLU A 94 19.14 -11.91 -5.13
CA GLU A 94 18.20 -12.77 -4.44
C GLU A 94 18.14 -12.46 -2.93
N LEU A 95 19.30 -12.35 -2.27
CA LEU A 95 19.35 -11.94 -0.87
C LEU A 95 18.71 -10.56 -0.63
N LYS A 96 18.91 -9.61 -1.56
CA LYS A 96 18.23 -8.31 -1.50
C LYS A 96 16.72 -8.43 -1.69
N ARG A 97 16.24 -9.31 -2.56
CA ARG A 97 14.81 -9.58 -2.74
C ARG A 97 14.21 -10.17 -1.46
N GLN A 98 14.84 -11.19 -0.90
CA GLN A 98 14.42 -11.81 0.35
C GLN A 98 14.39 -10.81 1.50
N ALA A 99 15.45 -10.00 1.66
CA ALA A 99 15.50 -8.96 2.69
C ALA A 99 14.40 -7.90 2.54
N ARG A 100 13.97 -7.60 1.31
CA ARG A 100 12.82 -6.69 1.05
C ARG A 100 11.47 -7.33 1.37
N GLN A 101 11.36 -8.64 1.27
CA GLN A 101 10.13 -9.37 1.58
C GLN A 101 10.00 -9.64 3.09
N ASP A 102 11.12 -9.73 3.80
CA ASP A 102 11.15 -9.91 5.25
C ASP A 102 10.40 -8.76 5.98
N PRO A 103 9.28 -9.08 6.68
CA PRO A 103 8.49 -8.08 7.37
C PRO A 103 9.24 -7.41 8.53
N VAL A 104 10.16 -8.10 9.21
CA VAL A 104 10.94 -7.56 10.32
C VAL A 104 11.92 -6.53 9.80
N LEU A 105 12.66 -6.84 8.73
CA LEU A 105 13.59 -5.90 8.11
C LEU A 105 12.87 -4.67 7.55
N ARG A 106 11.70 -4.86 6.93
CA ARG A 106 10.86 -3.73 6.48
C ARG A 106 10.40 -2.85 7.63
N ALA A 107 9.96 -3.43 8.74
CA ALA A 107 9.52 -2.68 9.91
C ALA A 107 10.67 -1.85 10.50
N GLN A 108 11.86 -2.45 10.65
CA GLN A 108 13.06 -1.77 11.12
C GLN A 108 13.48 -0.64 10.17
N GLU A 109 13.45 -0.86 8.85
CA GLU A 109 13.78 0.19 7.88
C GLU A 109 12.77 1.35 7.94
N ALA A 110 11.48 1.04 8.06
CA ALA A 110 10.43 2.05 8.21
C ALA A 110 10.61 2.85 9.50
N GLU A 111 10.96 2.20 10.61
CA GLU A 111 11.24 2.87 11.87
C GLU A 111 12.49 3.75 11.79
N ARG A 112 13.59 3.26 11.22
CA ARG A 112 14.78 4.08 10.96
C ARG A 112 14.47 5.31 10.11
N LYS A 113 13.62 5.17 9.08
CA LYS A 113 13.14 6.30 8.27
C LYS A 113 12.29 7.27 9.08
N ARG A 114 11.42 6.79 9.97
CA ARG A 114 10.63 7.65 10.88
C ARG A 114 11.53 8.42 11.83
N GLN A 115 12.47 7.73 12.49
CA GLN A 115 13.45 8.36 13.39
C GLN A 115 14.32 9.40 12.65
N ALA A 116 14.79 9.07 11.44
CA ALA A 116 15.55 10.01 10.63
C ALA A 116 14.75 11.27 10.26
N ARG A 117 13.46 11.13 9.96
CA ARG A 117 12.55 12.27 9.70
C ARG A 117 12.26 13.11 10.94
N GLN A 118 12.29 12.51 12.13
CA GLN A 118 12.10 13.24 13.39
C GLN A 118 13.38 13.93 13.85
N ASN A 119 14.55 13.46 13.40
CA ASN A 119 15.83 14.03 13.78
C ASN A 119 16.04 15.43 13.13
N PRO A 120 16.13 16.51 13.92
CA PRO A 120 16.26 17.87 13.40
C PRO A 120 17.58 18.10 12.65
N ALA A 121 18.67 17.45 13.05
CA ALA A 121 19.96 17.58 12.37
C ALA A 121 19.93 16.98 10.96
N ILE A 122 19.26 15.83 10.80
CA ILE A 122 19.07 15.20 9.48
C ILE A 122 18.19 16.09 8.60
N ARG A 123 17.09 16.63 9.14
CA ARG A 123 16.21 17.56 8.40
C ARG A 123 16.96 18.82 7.96
N ALA A 124 17.79 19.39 8.82
CA ALA A 124 18.59 20.57 8.51
C ALA A 124 19.58 20.28 7.38
N LEU A 125 20.27 19.13 7.45
CA LEU A 125 21.19 18.69 6.40
C LEU A 125 20.46 18.46 5.07
N GLU A 126 19.31 17.78 5.08
CA GLU A 126 18.51 17.57 3.87
C GLU A 126 18.02 18.89 3.26
N ALA A 127 17.59 19.84 4.09
CA ALA A 127 17.17 21.16 3.64
C ALA A 127 18.35 21.92 3.01
N GLU A 128 19.53 21.86 3.61
CA GLU A 128 20.73 22.48 3.09
C GLU A 128 21.17 21.87 1.76
N LEU A 129 21.17 20.54 1.65
CA LEU A 129 21.45 19.84 0.39
C LEU A 129 20.46 20.24 -0.71
N LYS A 130 19.16 20.37 -0.37
CA LYS A 130 18.15 20.86 -1.32
C LYS A 130 18.40 22.31 -1.73
N ARG A 131 18.80 23.19 -0.80
CA ARG A 131 19.17 24.59 -1.13
C ARG A 131 20.36 24.63 -2.07
N ARG A 132 21.42 23.90 -1.77
CA ARG A 132 22.61 23.79 -2.63
C ARG A 132 22.27 23.26 -4.01
N ALA A 133 21.51 22.18 -4.10
CA ALA A 133 21.06 21.64 -5.40
C ALA A 133 20.24 22.66 -6.21
N ARG A 134 19.39 23.47 -5.56
CA ARG A 134 18.65 24.54 -6.25
C ARG A 134 19.53 25.70 -6.70
N GLN A 135 20.64 25.96 -6.03
CA GLN A 135 21.61 26.98 -6.42
C GLN A 135 22.54 26.50 -7.53
N ASP A 136 22.78 25.19 -7.62
CA ASP A 136 23.58 24.59 -8.67
C ASP A 136 22.95 24.81 -10.06
N PRO A 137 23.63 25.53 -10.98
CA PRO A 137 23.11 25.80 -12.32
C PRO A 137 22.95 24.52 -13.15
N THR A 138 23.80 23.51 -12.95
CA THR A 138 23.75 22.24 -13.68
C THR A 138 22.50 21.44 -13.30
N PHE A 139 22.21 21.36 -12.00
CA PHE A 139 20.99 20.73 -11.48
C PHE A 139 19.74 21.44 -11.98
N ARG A 140 19.72 22.78 -11.96
CA ARG A 140 18.61 23.58 -12.50
C ARG A 140 18.37 23.34 -13.98
N ALA A 141 19.43 23.29 -14.79
CA ALA A 141 19.34 23.02 -16.22
C ALA A 141 18.77 21.62 -16.48
N LEU A 142 19.24 20.61 -15.74
CA LEU A 142 18.75 19.23 -15.85
C LEU A 142 17.28 19.12 -15.43
N GLU A 143 16.89 19.76 -14.32
CA GLU A 143 15.50 19.77 -13.86
C GLU A 143 14.58 20.44 -14.88
N ALA A 144 15.01 21.56 -15.47
CA ALA A 144 14.28 22.26 -16.51
C ALA A 144 14.14 21.41 -17.79
N ALA A 145 15.21 20.72 -18.20
CA ALA A 145 15.19 19.79 -19.33
C ALA A 145 14.22 18.64 -19.07
N ARG A 146 14.24 18.03 -17.89
CA ARG A 146 13.30 16.97 -17.49
C ARG A 146 11.85 17.46 -17.48
N LYS A 147 11.60 18.69 -17.01
CA LYS A 147 10.26 19.32 -17.07
C LYS A 147 9.80 19.53 -18.50
N ARG A 148 10.68 19.97 -19.40
CA ARG A 148 10.39 20.11 -20.84
C ARG A 148 10.06 18.75 -21.47
N GLN A 149 10.89 17.74 -21.23
CA GLN A 149 10.67 16.39 -21.71
C GLN A 149 9.33 15.83 -21.23
N ARG A 150 9.01 15.97 -19.93
CA ARG A 150 7.73 15.53 -19.36
C ARG A 150 6.53 16.23 -20.00
N ARG A 151 6.65 17.49 -20.40
CA ARG A 151 5.58 18.22 -21.11
C ARG A 151 5.43 17.75 -22.56
N GLN A 152 6.52 17.36 -23.20
CA GLN A 152 6.50 16.85 -24.58
C GLN A 152 5.95 15.41 -24.64
N ASP A 153 6.21 14.62 -23.60
CA ASP A 153 5.71 13.26 -23.46
C ASP A 153 4.16 13.21 -23.57
N ALA A 154 3.70 12.57 -24.64
CA ALA A 154 2.28 12.44 -24.96
C ALA A 154 1.55 11.59 -23.91
N ALA A 155 2.16 10.51 -23.44
CA ALA A 155 1.55 9.60 -22.47
C ALA A 155 1.32 10.32 -21.13
N VAL A 156 2.26 11.19 -20.72
CA VAL A 156 2.08 12.02 -19.52
C VAL A 156 0.93 13.02 -19.69
N ARG A 157 0.87 13.72 -20.83
CA ARG A 157 -0.21 14.69 -21.10
C ARG A 157 -1.59 14.04 -21.15
N GLU A 158 -1.68 12.87 -21.79
CA GLU A 158 -2.92 12.10 -21.85
C GLU A 158 -3.32 11.59 -20.47
N GLY A 159 -2.37 11.08 -19.68
CA GLY A 159 -2.60 10.66 -18.30
C GLY A 159 -3.09 11.80 -17.40
N GLU A 160 -2.50 12.99 -17.50
CA GLU A 160 -2.93 14.19 -16.78
C GLU A 160 -4.33 14.63 -17.20
N SER A 161 -4.61 14.62 -18.51
CA SER A 161 -5.93 14.97 -19.04
C SER A 161 -7.01 13.97 -18.60
N ALA A 162 -6.68 12.67 -18.62
CA ALA A 162 -7.57 11.61 -18.15
C ALA A 162 -7.84 11.73 -16.63
N TYR A 163 -6.81 12.04 -15.84
CA TYR A 163 -6.96 12.31 -14.42
C TYR A 163 -7.89 13.52 -14.17
N GLN A 164 -7.72 14.62 -14.91
CA GLN A 164 -8.60 15.79 -14.78
C GLN A 164 -10.04 15.49 -15.20
N ARG A 165 -10.25 14.69 -16.26
CA ARG A 165 -11.60 14.23 -16.65
C ARG A 165 -12.24 13.42 -15.52
N ARG A 166 -11.54 12.42 -14.97
CA ARG A 166 -12.04 11.62 -13.84
C ARG A 166 -12.40 12.48 -12.65
N LYS A 167 -11.51 13.41 -12.26
CA LYS A 167 -11.79 14.33 -11.13
C LYS A 167 -13.03 15.18 -11.37
N ARG A 168 -13.27 15.67 -12.60
CA ARG A 168 -14.49 16.41 -12.95
C ARG A 168 -15.73 15.51 -12.87
N TYR A 169 -15.65 14.26 -13.32
CA TYR A 169 -16.75 13.30 -13.20
C TYR A 169 -17.07 12.98 -11.74
N GLU A 170 -16.06 12.70 -10.92
CA GLU A 170 -16.22 12.50 -9.48
C GLU A 170 -16.88 13.71 -8.80
N GLN A 171 -16.48 14.93 -9.19
CA GLN A 171 -17.10 16.15 -8.68
C GLN A 171 -18.56 16.33 -9.12
N LYS A 172 -18.92 15.92 -10.34
CA LYS A 172 -20.32 15.95 -10.81
C LYS A 172 -21.19 14.94 -10.08
N LEU A 173 -20.71 13.71 -9.97
CA LEU A 173 -21.40 12.66 -9.23
C LEU A 173 -21.61 13.05 -7.76
N ALA A 174 -20.61 13.69 -7.15
CA ALA A 174 -20.73 14.21 -5.80
C ALA A 174 -21.74 15.37 -5.68
N LYS A 175 -22.03 16.12 -6.75
CA LYS A 175 -23.10 17.14 -6.74
C LYS A 175 -24.47 16.50 -6.90
N GLU A 176 -24.63 15.62 -7.89
CA GLU A 176 -25.89 14.90 -8.15
C GLU A 176 -26.35 14.07 -6.94
N GLN A 177 -25.42 13.48 -6.17
CA GLN A 177 -25.74 12.75 -4.95
C GLN A 177 -26.10 13.64 -3.76
N ASN A 178 -25.81 14.94 -3.82
CA ASN A 178 -26.08 15.92 -2.76
C ASN A 178 -27.14 16.96 -3.17
N ASP A 179 -27.77 16.83 -4.34
CA ASP A 179 -28.88 17.69 -4.76
C ASP A 179 -30.20 17.16 -4.14
N PRO A 180 -30.86 17.92 -3.23
CA PRO A 180 -32.17 17.56 -2.72
C PRO A 180 -33.21 17.81 -3.82
N TYR A 181 -33.64 16.74 -4.49
CA TYR A 181 -34.82 16.62 -5.38
C TYR A 181 -35.41 17.95 -5.91
N ASP A 182 -34.95 18.35 -7.09
CA ASP A 182 -35.49 19.45 -7.90
C ASP A 182 -36.87 19.03 -8.47
N SER A 183 -37.95 19.42 -7.79
CA SER A 183 -39.30 19.25 -8.34
C SER A 183 -39.48 20.27 -9.45
N THR A 184 -39.84 19.81 -10.65
CA THR A 184 -40.10 20.62 -11.86
C THR A 184 -41.19 21.70 -11.70
N ASP A 185 -41.83 21.77 -10.54
CA ASP A 185 -42.86 22.75 -10.22
C ASP A 185 -42.27 24.15 -9.97
N ASP A 186 -41.06 24.25 -9.42
CA ASP A 186 -40.44 25.52 -9.02
C ASP A 186 -39.97 26.39 -10.20
N GLU A 187 -39.73 25.82 -11.38
CA GLU A 187 -39.40 26.58 -12.59
C GLU A 187 -40.67 27.05 -13.32
N PHE A 188 -41.73 26.25 -13.30
CA PHE A 188 -43.00 26.54 -13.95
C PHE A 188 -43.78 27.64 -13.20
N ASP A 189 -43.81 27.60 -11.86
CA ASP A 189 -44.46 28.62 -11.01
C ASP A 189 -43.83 30.01 -11.13
N LYS A 190 -42.52 30.07 -11.45
CA LYS A 190 -41.82 31.34 -11.71
C LYS A 190 -42.18 31.95 -13.05
N GLN A 191 -42.61 31.13 -14.01
CA GLN A 191 -42.91 31.56 -15.38
C GLN A 191 -44.35 32.07 -15.53
N PHE A 192 -45.28 31.61 -14.69
CA PHE A 192 -46.70 32.02 -14.74
C PHE A 192 -47.25 32.40 -13.36
N PRO A 193 -46.75 33.49 -12.72
CA PRO A 193 -47.07 33.82 -11.33
C PRO A 193 -48.52 34.29 -11.07
N ASN A 194 -49.32 34.49 -12.12
CA ASN A 194 -50.68 35.07 -12.02
C ASN A 194 -51.76 34.25 -12.74
N GLU A 195 -51.45 33.07 -13.27
CA GLU A 195 -52.47 32.19 -13.83
C GLU A 195 -53.08 31.37 -12.68
N LYS A 196 -54.42 31.44 -12.54
CA LYS A 196 -55.14 30.63 -11.57
C LYS A 196 -55.10 29.18 -12.05
N HIS A 197 -54.26 28.37 -11.43
CA HIS A 197 -54.15 26.95 -11.72
C HIS A 197 -55.41 26.23 -11.26
N GLY A 198 -56.28 25.85 -12.20
CA GLY A 198 -57.36 24.91 -11.92
C GLY A 198 -56.85 23.48 -11.93
N PHE A 199 -57.47 22.62 -11.12
CA PHE A 199 -57.10 21.21 -11.02
C PHE A 199 -58.03 20.35 -11.89
N THR A 200 -57.54 19.22 -12.39
CA THR A 200 -58.36 18.23 -13.11
C THR A 200 -58.92 17.20 -12.13
N CYS A 201 -60.24 17.01 -12.15
CA CYS A 201 -60.90 15.98 -11.35
C CYS A 201 -60.56 14.58 -11.89
N ASP A 202 -59.95 13.72 -11.08
CA ASP A 202 -59.54 12.37 -11.50
C ASP A 202 -60.73 11.44 -11.82
N ALA A 203 -61.95 11.81 -11.43
CA ALA A 203 -63.15 11.00 -11.66
C ALA A 203 -63.92 11.37 -12.94
N CYS A 204 -63.78 12.61 -13.43
CA CYS A 204 -64.54 13.08 -14.59
C CYS A 204 -63.71 13.86 -15.60
N ASP A 205 -62.39 13.94 -15.38
CA ASP A 205 -61.38 14.67 -16.16
C ASP A 205 -61.75 16.14 -16.42
N ARG A 206 -62.68 16.68 -15.64
CA ARG A 206 -63.15 18.05 -15.79
C ARG A 206 -62.22 18.99 -15.05
N TRP A 207 -61.80 20.04 -15.75
CA TRP A 207 -61.03 21.13 -15.18
C TRP A 207 -61.92 22.01 -14.29
N VAL A 208 -61.42 22.34 -13.10
CA VAL A 208 -62.14 23.13 -12.09
C VAL A 208 -61.22 24.18 -11.51
N GLU A 209 -61.74 25.40 -11.34
CA GLU A 209 -61.00 26.54 -10.78
C GLU A 209 -60.87 26.50 -9.25
N GLU A 210 -61.67 25.65 -8.59
CA GLU A 210 -61.71 25.50 -7.12
C GLU A 210 -60.91 24.29 -6.65
N ASP A 211 -60.42 24.34 -5.40
CA ASP A 211 -59.61 23.29 -4.80
C ASP A 211 -60.38 21.95 -4.78
N LEU A 212 -59.83 20.93 -5.45
CA LEU A 212 -60.39 19.59 -5.44
C LEU A 212 -60.24 18.95 -4.06
N THR A 213 -61.32 18.34 -3.58
CA THR A 213 -61.26 17.53 -2.35
C THR A 213 -60.63 16.17 -2.62
N VAL A 214 -59.71 15.76 -1.74
CA VAL A 214 -59.18 14.39 -1.76
C VAL A 214 -60.31 13.43 -1.36
N ALA A 215 -60.55 12.40 -2.16
CA ALA A 215 -61.62 11.41 -1.97
C ALA A 215 -61.62 10.77 -0.57
N ALA A 216 -60.44 10.61 0.05
CA ALA A 216 -60.29 10.09 1.40
C ALA A 216 -60.90 10.99 2.50
N ASN A 217 -61.10 12.28 2.24
CA ASN A 217 -61.63 13.26 3.20
C ASN A 217 -63.13 13.53 3.04
N VAL A 218 -63.82 12.78 2.18
CA VAL A 218 -65.28 12.84 2.07
C VAL A 218 -65.89 12.16 3.30
N LYS A 219 -66.21 12.95 4.32
CA LYS A 219 -66.85 12.50 5.56
C LYS A 219 -68.37 12.53 5.42
N SER A 220 -69.03 11.43 5.78
CA SER A 220 -70.47 11.43 6.09
C SER A 220 -70.65 11.71 7.59
N GLU A 221 -71.46 12.71 7.94
CA GLU A 221 -71.83 13.00 9.34
C GLU A 221 -73.33 12.70 9.57
N PRO A 222 -73.78 12.36 10.80
CA PRO A 222 -73.27 11.23 11.57
C PRO A 222 -74.44 10.37 12.11
N MET A 223 -74.34 9.05 11.96
CA MET A 223 -74.70 8.13 13.03
C MET A 223 -73.89 6.85 12.81
N GLU A 224 -73.01 6.59 13.77
CA GLU A 224 -72.28 5.33 14.00
C GLU A 224 -71.03 5.05 13.15
N GLU A 225 -69.89 5.20 13.85
CA GLU A 225 -68.64 4.42 13.80
C GLU A 225 -67.95 4.16 12.44
N ASN A 226 -66.87 4.92 12.22
CA ASN A 226 -65.58 4.48 11.66
C ASN A 226 -65.61 3.44 10.52
N VAL A 227 -66.26 3.77 9.41
CA VAL A 227 -65.97 3.10 8.14
C VAL A 227 -65.40 4.13 7.17
N SER A 228 -64.09 4.06 6.92
CA SER A 228 -63.45 4.67 5.75
C SER A 228 -63.97 3.96 4.49
N THR A 229 -65.19 4.29 4.09
CA THR A 229 -65.91 3.70 2.96
C THR A 229 -65.27 3.88 1.57
N PRO A 230 -64.38 4.85 1.26
CA PRO A 230 -63.82 4.89 -0.08
C PRO A 230 -62.75 3.81 -0.33
N GLN A 231 -62.17 3.18 0.71
CA GLN A 231 -61.20 2.08 0.55
C GLN A 231 -61.85 0.74 0.20
N SER A 232 -63.08 0.46 0.66
CA SER A 232 -63.74 -0.82 0.36
C SER A 232 -64.26 -0.90 -1.08
N ALA A 233 -64.54 0.26 -1.71
CA ALA A 233 -64.95 0.32 -3.12
C ALA A 233 -63.75 0.30 -4.09
N PHE A 234 -62.55 0.69 -3.64
CA PHE A 234 -61.35 0.78 -4.49
C PHE A 234 -60.09 0.22 -3.78
N PRO A 235 -59.93 -1.12 -3.68
CA PRO A 235 -58.88 -1.75 -2.89
C PRO A 235 -57.46 -1.69 -3.49
N HIS A 236 -57.27 -1.18 -4.72
CA HIS A 236 -55.98 -1.23 -5.43
C HIS A 236 -55.46 0.10 -5.99
N THR A 237 -56.09 1.22 -5.66
CA THR A 237 -55.56 2.56 -5.98
C THR A 237 -55.38 3.34 -4.69
N GLY A 238 -54.25 4.04 -4.55
CA GLY A 238 -53.94 4.84 -3.38
C GLY A 238 -54.93 6.01 -3.23
N VAL A 239 -56.03 5.77 -2.50
CA VAL A 239 -57.13 6.72 -2.27
C VAL A 239 -56.68 8.02 -1.60
N GLN A 240 -55.45 8.05 -1.07
CA GLN A 240 -54.83 9.18 -0.37
C GLN A 240 -54.52 10.37 -1.30
N ASN A 241 -54.47 10.17 -2.62
CA ASN A 241 -54.10 11.24 -3.58
C ASN A 241 -55.17 11.51 -4.66
N PHE A 242 -56.33 10.83 -4.61
CA PHE A 242 -57.36 10.95 -5.65
C PHE A 242 -58.19 12.22 -5.43
N ARG A 243 -58.15 13.17 -6.37
CA ARG A 243 -58.76 14.50 -6.24
C ARG A 243 -60.06 14.58 -7.05
N VAL A 244 -61.16 14.91 -6.37
CA VAL A 244 -62.51 14.90 -6.96
C VAL A 244 -63.20 16.24 -6.77
N CYS A 245 -63.94 16.66 -7.80
CA CYS A 245 -64.73 17.90 -7.78
C CYS A 245 -66.02 17.73 -6.96
N ASP A 246 -66.62 18.84 -6.55
CA ASP A 246 -67.80 18.82 -5.67
C ASP A 246 -69.02 18.09 -6.25
N SER A 247 -69.18 18.12 -7.57
CA SER A 247 -70.22 17.35 -8.27
C SER A 247 -69.99 15.84 -8.16
N CYS A 248 -68.75 15.40 -8.33
CA CYS A 248 -68.36 13.99 -8.20
C CYS A 248 -68.39 13.54 -6.74
N LYS A 249 -68.02 14.41 -5.80
CA LYS A 249 -68.16 14.19 -4.36
C LYS A 249 -69.63 13.95 -3.97
N SER A 250 -70.54 14.79 -4.45
CA SER A 250 -71.98 14.66 -4.17
C SER A 250 -72.56 13.36 -4.75
N SER A 251 -72.12 12.95 -5.93
CA SER A 251 -72.49 11.66 -6.54
C SER A 251 -71.95 10.46 -5.75
N LEU A 252 -70.71 10.52 -5.27
CA LEU A 252 -70.11 9.49 -4.41
C LEU A 252 -70.86 9.38 -3.09
N ASP A 253 -71.15 10.50 -2.42
CA ASP A 253 -71.94 10.53 -1.17
C ASP A 253 -73.35 9.93 -1.37
N SER A 254 -74.01 10.24 -2.49
CA SER A 254 -75.33 9.67 -2.80
C SER A 254 -75.28 8.15 -3.04
N THR A 255 -74.22 7.68 -3.71
CA THR A 255 -74.01 6.26 -4.03
C THR A 255 -73.72 5.47 -2.76
N VAL A 256 -72.84 6.01 -1.89
CA VAL A 256 -72.53 5.42 -0.58
C VAL A 256 -73.79 5.37 0.30
N ARG A 257 -74.60 6.43 0.33
CA ARG A 257 -75.88 6.43 1.07
C ARG A 257 -76.88 5.41 0.53
N SER A 258 -76.96 5.20 -0.78
CA SER A 258 -77.84 4.18 -1.37
C SER A 258 -77.39 2.75 -1.07
N ILE A 259 -76.08 2.49 -1.08
CA ILE A 259 -75.51 1.18 -0.70
C ILE A 259 -75.79 0.88 0.78
N LEU A 260 -75.61 1.86 1.67
CA LEU A 260 -75.90 1.70 3.10
C LEU A 260 -77.39 1.47 3.39
N LYS A 261 -78.30 2.13 2.65
CA LYS A 261 -79.76 1.91 2.77
C LYS A 261 -80.24 0.57 2.20
N SER A 262 -79.46 -0.07 1.33
CA SER A 262 -79.79 -1.37 0.72
C SER A 262 -79.24 -2.56 1.52
N SER A 263 -78.46 -2.28 2.58
CA SER A 263 -77.76 -3.29 3.41
C SER A 263 -78.39 -3.46 4.81
N VAL A 264 -79.60 -2.93 5.01
CA VAL A 264 -80.47 -3.10 6.20
C VAL A 264 -81.78 -3.72 5.74
#